data_AF-A0A178VNN1-F1
#
_entry.id   AF-A0A178VNN1-F1
#
_cell.length_a   1.000
_cell.length_b   1.000
_cell.length_c   1.000
_cell.angle_alpha   90.00
_cell.angle_beta   90.00
_cell.angle_gamma   90.00
#
_symmetry.space_group_name_H-M   'P 1'
#
loop_
_entity.id
_entity.type
_entity.pdbx_description
1 polymer ?
#
loop_
_entity_poly.entity_id
_entity_poly.type
_entity_poly.pdbx_seq_one_letter_code
_entity_poly.pdbx_strand_id
1 'polypeptide(L)'
;MVNATVARNIAGICGNVISLFLFLSPIPTFITIYKKKKVEEYKADPYLATVLNCALWVFYGLPMVQPDSLLVITINGTGLAIELVYLAIFFFFSPTSRKV
;
A
#
# COMPACT_ATOMS: atom_id res chain seq x y z
N MET A 1 -27.72 -19.57 11.30
CA MET A 1 -27.55 -18.66 10.15
C MET A 1 -26.45 -17.66 10.51
N VAL A 2 -25.44 -17.48 9.66
CA VAL A 2 -24.38 -16.50 9.92
C VAL A 2 -24.93 -15.10 9.68
N ASN A 3 -24.76 -14.19 10.65
CA ASN A 3 -25.17 -12.80 10.54
C ASN A 3 -24.28 -12.07 9.51
N ALA A 4 -24.86 -11.25 8.63
CA ALA A 4 -24.15 -10.49 7.61
C ALA A 4 -22.99 -9.65 8.18
N THR A 5 -23.15 -9.08 9.37
CA THR A 5 -22.10 -8.32 10.06
C THR A 5 -20.90 -9.19 10.42
N VAL A 6 -21.15 -10.42 10.87
CA VAL A 6 -20.10 -11.38 11.22
C VAL A 6 -19.35 -11.80 9.97
N ALA A 7 -20.07 -12.12 8.88
CA ALA A 7 -19.46 -12.46 7.59
C ALA A 7 -18.60 -11.31 7.05
N ARG A 8 -19.10 -10.06 7.11
CA ARG A 8 -18.36 -8.85 6.70
C ARG A 8 -17.06 -8.69 7.49
N ASN A 9 -17.10 -8.87 8.80
CA ASN A 9 -15.92 -8.70 9.64
C ASN A 9 -14.86 -9.79 9.39
N ILE A 10 -15.28 -11.05 9.21
CA ILE A 10 -14.37 -12.14 8.87
C ILE A 10 -13.70 -11.87 7.52
N ALA A 11 -14.48 -11.53 6.50
CA ALA A 11 -13.94 -11.18 5.19
C ALA A 11 -12.97 -9.99 5.26
N GLY A 12 -13.32 -8.96 6.03
CA GLY A 12 -12.46 -7.78 6.23
C GLY A 12 -11.14 -8.11 6.91
N ILE A 13 -11.14 -8.94 7.95
CA ILE A 13 -9.92 -9.37 8.66
C ILE A 13 -9.03 -10.21 7.73
N CYS A 14 -9.61 -11.21 7.05
CA CYS A 14 -8.87 -12.04 6.09
C CYS A 14 -8.27 -11.17 4.97
N GLY A 15 -9.06 -10.22 4.44
CA GLY A 15 -8.61 -9.25 3.45
C GLY A 15 -7.43 -8.41 3.95
N ASN A 16 -7.51 -7.89 5.18
CA ASN A 16 -6.41 -7.11 5.79
C ASN A 16 -5.11 -7.92 5.85
N VAL A 17 -5.18 -9.19 6.28
CA VAL A 17 -4.01 -10.07 6.38
C VAL A 17 -3.40 -10.32 5.00
N ILE A 18 -4.20 -10.68 4.00
CA ILE A 18 -3.72 -10.97 2.65
C ILE A 18 -3.11 -9.71 2.01
N SER A 19 -3.79 -8.57 2.12
CA SER A 19 -3.31 -7.30 1.59
C SER A 19 -2.01 -6.85 2.26
N LEU A 20 -1.81 -7.12 3.55
CA LEU A 20 -0.56 -6.80 4.22
C LEU A 20 0.61 -7.58 3.58
N PHE A 21 0.45 -8.88 3.35
CA PHE A 21 1.47 -9.67 2.65
C PHE A 21 1.72 -9.17 1.22
N LEU A 22 0.68 -8.72 0.52
CA LEU A 22 0.83 -8.10 -0.80
C LEU A 22 1.70 -6.84 -0.73
N PHE A 23 1.45 -5.92 0.22
CA PHE A 23 2.26 -4.71 0.39
C PHE A 23 3.69 -5.00 0.85
N LEU A 24 3.92 -6.11 1.56
CA LEU A 24 5.27 -6.54 1.97
C LEU A 24 6.02 -7.29 0.86
N SER A 25 5.33 -7.73 -0.21
CA SER A 25 5.94 -8.49 -1.31
C SER A 25 7.12 -7.78 -2.02
N PRO A 26 7.17 -6.43 -2.14
CA PRO A 26 8.30 -5.74 -2.76
C PRO A 26 9.52 -5.54 -1.85
N ILE A 27 9.47 -5.95 -0.57
CA ILE A 27 10.60 -5.78 0.37
C ILE A 27 11.94 -6.30 -0.21
N PRO A 28 12.03 -7.52 -0.79
CA PRO A 28 13.30 -8.03 -1.33
C PRO A 28 13.86 -7.14 -2.46
N THR A 29 12.98 -6.57 -3.27
CA THR A 29 13.35 -5.61 -4.32
C THR A 29 13.95 -4.35 -3.71
N PHE A 30 13.32 -3.76 -2.69
CA PHE A 30 13.83 -2.55 -2.04
C PHE A 30 15.09 -2.79 -1.22
N ILE A 31 15.26 -3.97 -0.62
CA ILE A 31 16.53 -4.37 -0.01
C ILE A 31 17.64 -4.39 -1.07
N THR A 32 17.35 -4.88 -2.27
CA THR A 32 18.32 -4.90 -3.38
C THR A 32 18.70 -3.48 -3.82
N ILE A 33 17.72 -2.59 -3.98
CA ILE A 33 17.95 -1.17 -4.30
C ILE A 33 18.82 -0.51 -3.23
N TYR A 34 18.50 -0.72 -1.94
CA TYR A 34 19.23 -0.13 -0.84
C TYR A 34 20.68 -0.64 -0.75
N LYS A 35 20.91 -1.94 -0.98
CA LYS A 35 22.25 -2.54 -0.97
C LYS A 35 23.10 -2.10 -2.17
N LYS A 36 22.51 -2.06 -3.36
CA LYS A 36 23.20 -1.66 -4.60
C LYS A 36 23.33 -0.14 -4.74
N LYS A 37 22.57 0.64 -3.97
CA LYS A 37 22.48 2.11 -4.04
C LYS A 37 22.05 2.62 -5.43
N LYS A 38 21.29 1.82 -6.17
CA LYS A 38 20.77 2.13 -7.51
C LYS A 38 19.44 1.42 -7.75
N VAL A 39 18.53 2.08 -8.46
CA VAL A 39 17.20 1.54 -8.85
C VAL A 39 17.22 0.61 -10.06
N GLU A 40 18.38 0.42 -10.72
CA GLU A 40 18.54 -0.46 -11.90
C GLU A 40 17.45 -0.25 -12.97
N GLU A 41 16.68 -1.28 -13.32
CA GLU A 41 15.57 -1.24 -14.29
C GLU A 41 14.19 -1.19 -13.61
N TYR A 42 14.14 -1.10 -12.28
CA TYR A 42 12.89 -1.01 -11.54
C TYR A 42 12.16 0.32 -11.86
N LYS A 43 10.84 0.26 -11.88
CA LYS A 43 9.97 1.41 -12.18
C LYS A 43 9.21 1.87 -10.94
N ALA A 44 9.01 3.18 -10.82
CA ALA A 44 8.24 3.79 -9.73
C ALA A 44 6.71 3.69 -9.95
N ASP A 45 6.27 3.49 -11.20
CA ASP A 45 4.87 3.58 -11.61
C ASP A 45 3.90 2.73 -10.77
N PRO A 46 4.21 1.45 -10.45
CA PRO A 46 3.31 0.62 -9.64
C PRO A 46 3.12 1.17 -8.23
N TYR A 47 4.19 1.70 -7.62
CA TYR A 47 4.16 2.25 -6.26
C TYR A 47 3.41 3.59 -6.23
N LEU A 48 3.60 4.45 -7.24
CA LEU A 48 2.81 5.68 -7.41
C LEU A 48 1.32 5.40 -7.59
N ALA A 49 0.97 4.46 -8.46
CA ALA A 49 -0.41 4.06 -8.68
C ALA A 49 -1.05 3.50 -7.38
N THR A 50 -0.27 2.74 -6.61
CA THR A 50 -0.74 2.15 -5.35
C THR A 50 -0.92 3.22 -4.26
N VAL A 51 -0.02 4.21 -4.14
CA VAL A 51 -0.23 5.38 -3.27
C VAL A 51 -1.54 6.09 -3.58
N LEU A 52 -1.80 6.39 -4.86
CA LEU A 52 -3.04 7.05 -5.27
C LEU A 52 -4.26 6.19 -4.96
N ASN A 53 -4.19 4.88 -5.23
CA ASN A 53 -5.25 3.94 -4.92
C ASN A 53 -5.57 3.89 -3.41
N CYS A 54 -4.53 3.73 -2.58
CA CYS A 54 -4.69 3.70 -1.13
C CYS A 54 -5.22 5.02 -0.57
N ALA A 55 -4.74 6.17 -1.09
CA ALA A 55 -5.25 7.47 -0.68
C ALA A 55 -6.76 7.62 -0.99
N LEU A 56 -7.20 7.17 -2.16
CA LEU A 56 -8.62 7.17 -2.53
C LEU A 56 -9.45 6.25 -1.63
N TRP A 57 -8.94 5.06 -1.28
CA TRP A 57 -9.63 4.15 -0.36
C TRP A 57 -9.68 4.65 1.08
N VAL A 58 -8.63 5.32 1.54
CA VAL A 58 -8.65 6.00 2.85
C VAL A 58 -9.69 7.10 2.85
N PHE A 59 -9.74 7.94 1.80
CA PHE A 59 -10.77 8.97 1.65
C PHE A 59 -12.18 8.37 1.64
N TYR A 60 -12.40 7.32 0.86
CA TYR A 60 -13.67 6.60 0.81
C TYR A 60 -14.08 6.02 2.17
N GLY A 61 -13.13 5.47 2.94
CA GLY A 61 -13.42 4.87 4.23
C GLY A 61 -13.75 5.86 5.34
N LEU A 62 -13.54 7.16 5.14
CA LEU A 62 -13.84 8.17 6.16
C LEU A 62 -15.34 8.13 6.54
N PRO A 63 -15.70 8.33 7.82
CA PRO A 63 -17.08 8.26 8.28
C PRO A 63 -18.04 9.22 7.56
N MET A 64 -17.51 10.33 7.02
CA MET A 64 -18.29 11.30 6.25
C MET A 64 -18.68 10.79 4.85
N VAL A 65 -17.96 9.81 4.29
CA VAL A 65 -18.22 9.24 2.97
C VAL A 65 -18.91 7.88 3.09
N GLN A 66 -18.31 6.95 3.83
CA GLN A 66 -18.88 5.63 4.08
C GLN A 66 -18.74 5.23 5.56
N PRO A 67 -19.86 5.19 6.32
CA PRO A 67 -19.85 4.73 7.70
C PRO A 67 -19.37 3.28 7.85
N ASP A 68 -18.84 2.96 9.03
CA ASP A 68 -18.43 1.60 9.45
C ASP A 68 -17.38 0.90 8.56
N SER A 69 -16.49 1.65 7.93
CA SER A 69 -15.45 1.15 7.01
C SER A 69 -14.04 1.08 7.63
N LEU A 70 -13.94 0.95 8.95
CA LEU A 70 -12.65 0.96 9.67
C LEU A 70 -11.63 -0.04 9.11
N LEU A 71 -12.05 -1.28 8.81
CA LEU A 71 -11.16 -2.31 8.25
C LEU A 71 -10.61 -1.95 6.86
N VAL A 72 -11.29 -1.09 6.10
CA VAL A 72 -10.80 -0.59 4.81
C VAL A 72 -9.79 0.52 5.03
N ILE A 73 -10.05 1.43 5.97
CA ILE A 73 -9.13 2.51 6.33
C ILE A 73 -7.81 1.95 6.87
N THR A 74 -7.86 0.96 7.76
CA THR A 74 -6.66 0.41 8.42
C THR A 74 -5.69 -0.17 7.41
N ILE A 75 -6.17 -0.99 6.48
CA ILE A 75 -5.29 -1.65 5.51
C ILE A 75 -4.76 -0.69 4.46
N ASN A 76 -5.60 0.22 3.96
CA ASN A 76 -5.17 1.20 2.95
C ASN A 76 -4.29 2.28 3.55
N GLY A 77 -4.51 2.68 4.82
CA GLY A 77 -3.61 3.57 5.53
C GLY A 77 -2.24 2.94 5.78
N THR A 78 -2.22 1.66 6.15
CA THR A 78 -0.96 0.89 6.31
C THR A 78 -0.25 0.74 4.97
N GLY A 79 -0.96 0.37 3.91
CA GLY A 79 -0.44 0.29 2.55
C GLY A 79 0.13 1.62 2.08
N LEU A 80 -0.60 2.72 2.27
CA LEU A 80 -0.15 4.06 1.93
C LEU A 80 1.18 4.40 2.62
N ALA A 81 1.32 4.10 3.91
CA ALA A 81 2.57 4.33 4.64
C ALA A 81 3.74 3.49 4.08
N ILE A 82 3.51 2.21 3.79
CA ILE A 82 4.53 1.31 3.21
C ILE A 82 4.97 1.80 1.83
N GLU A 83 4.01 2.13 0.97
CA GLU A 83 4.26 2.58 -0.41
C GLU A 83 4.98 3.94 -0.46
N LEU A 84 4.68 4.84 0.47
CA LEU A 84 5.44 6.08 0.62
C LEU A 84 6.90 5.82 1.04
N VAL A 85 7.16 4.83 1.88
CA VAL A 85 8.53 4.42 2.23
C VAL A 85 9.25 3.84 1.02
N TYR A 86 8.60 3.00 0.23
CA TYR A 86 9.14 2.48 -1.02
C TYR A 86 9.49 3.59 -2.01
N LEU A 87 8.57 4.53 -2.24
CA LEU A 87 8.84 5.68 -3.11
C LEU A 87 9.99 6.55 -2.58
N ALA A 88 10.07 6.79 -1.27
CA ALA A 88 11.16 7.54 -0.68
C ALA A 88 12.52 6.88 -0.95
N ILE A 89 12.61 5.56 -0.75
CA ILE A 89 13.82 4.78 -1.07
C ILE A 89 14.13 4.85 -2.57
N PHE A 90 13.12 4.66 -3.43
CA PHE A 90 13.28 4.69 -4.87
C PHE A 90 13.83 6.05 -5.33
N PHE A 91 13.21 7.16 -4.92
CA PHE A 91 13.63 8.50 -5.33
C PHE A 91 15.00 8.90 -4.80
N PHE A 92 15.36 8.43 -3.60
CA PHE A 92 16.68 8.66 -3.03
C PHE A 92 17.80 8.02 -3.86
N PHE A 93 17.58 6.80 -4.37
CA PHE A 93 18.56 6.07 -5.19
C PHE A 93 18.36 6.20 -6.71
N SER A 94 17.37 6.97 -7.17
CA SER A 94 17.12 7.21 -8.58
C SER A 94 18.06 8.31 -9.12
N PRO A 95 18.73 8.10 -10.26
CA PRO A 95 19.52 9.15 -10.91
C PRO A 95 18.61 10.32 -11.33
N THR A 96 19.14 11.54 -11.34
CA THR A 96 18.37 12.77 -11.59
C THR A 96 17.55 12.74 -12.89
N SER A 97 18.01 12.00 -13.92
CA SER A 97 17.30 11.83 -15.20
C SER A 97 16.07 10.91 -15.15
N ARG A 98 15.88 10.15 -14.06
CA ARG A 98 14.75 9.24 -13.82
C ARG A 98 13.94 9.63 -12.58
N LYS A 99 14.12 10.85 -12.08
CA LYS A 99 13.17 11.47 -11.16
C LYS A 99 12.06 12.04 -12.04
N VAL A 100 10.84 11.55 -11.84
CA VAL A 100 9.64 12.02 -12.55
C VAL A 100 9.42 13.49 -12.26
#